data_AF-A0A1W1CVU1-F1
#
_entry.id   AF-A0A1W1CVU1-F1
#
_cell.length_a   1.000
_cell.length_b   1.000
_cell.length_c   1.000
_cell.angle_alpha   90.00
_cell.angle_beta   90.00
_cell.angle_gamma   90.00
#
_symmetry.space_group_name_H-M   'P 1'
#
loop_
_entity.id
_entity.type
_entity.pdbx_description
1 polymer ?
#
loop_
_entity_poly.entity_id
_entity_poly.type
_entity_poly.pdbx_seq_one_letter_code
_entity_poly.pdbx_strand_id
1 'polypeptide(L)' 'MSLIQKQEDSFWNTDLEDIEKTFLASGQKITDLPTTLDNRVPPQGSSLLDRIANLDTYSK' A
#
# COMPACT_ATOMS: atom_id res chain seq x y z
N MET A 1 -28.56 -21.34 28.64
CA MET A 1 -28.31 -20.10 27.86
C MET A 1 -26.85 -20.12 27.45
N SER A 2 -26.56 -20.36 26.17
CA SER A 2 -25.21 -20.19 25.62
C SER A 2 -25.25 -18.94 24.77
N LEU A 3 -24.49 -17.92 25.16
CA LEU A 3 -24.20 -16.79 24.29
C LEU A 3 -23.14 -17.29 23.32
N ILE A 4 -23.56 -17.69 22.12
CA ILE A 4 -22.63 -17.90 21.01
C ILE A 4 -22.09 -16.51 20.69
N GLN A 5 -20.91 -16.22 21.22
CA GLN A 5 -20.15 -15.04 20.90
C GLN A 5 -19.82 -15.17 19.42
N LYS A 6 -20.56 -14.44 18.58
CA LYS A 6 -20.25 -14.31 17.15
C LYS A 6 -18.82 -13.79 17.11
N GLN A 7 -17.88 -14.67 16.78
CA GLN A 7 -16.51 -14.27 16.52
C GLN A 7 -16.63 -13.29 15.36
N GLU A 8 -16.56 -12.01 15.66
CA GLU A 8 -16.63 -10.99 14.63
C GLU A 8 -15.52 -11.29 13.63
N ASP A 9 -15.85 -11.20 12.34
CA ASP A 9 -14.90 -11.22 11.22
C ASP A 9 -14.00 -9.98 11.36
N SER A 10 -13.17 -10.00 12.39
CA SER A 10 -12.19 -8.97 12.68
C SER A 10 -11.05 -9.20 11.72
N PHE A 11 -10.63 -8.12 11.08
CA PHE A 11 -9.41 -8.10 10.26
C PHE A 11 -8.24 -8.82 10.95
N TRP A 12 -8.11 -8.67 12.27
CA TRP A 12 -7.02 -9.26 13.06
C TRP A 12 -7.14 -10.78 13.28
N ASN A 13 -8.32 -11.35 13.01
CA ASN A 13 -8.58 -12.79 13.11
C ASN A 13 -8.62 -13.45 11.73
N THR A 14 -8.40 -12.70 10.64
CA THR A 14 -8.39 -13.23 9.28
C THR A 14 -7.01 -13.81 8.96
N ASP A 15 -6.99 -15.00 8.35
CA ASP A 15 -5.75 -15.58 7.86
C ASP A 15 -5.19 -14.69 6.73
N LEU A 16 -3.88 -14.41 6.79
CA LEU A 16 -3.21 -13.65 5.76
C LEU A 16 -3.36 -14.32 4.39
N GLU A 17 -3.38 -15.66 4.35
CA GLU A 17 -3.56 -16.42 3.10
C GLU A 17 -4.91 -16.12 2.43
N ASP A 18 -5.95 -15.82 3.20
CA ASP A 18 -7.28 -15.48 2.67
C ASP A 18 -7.32 -14.07 2.09
N ILE A 19 -6.56 -13.15 2.67
CA ILE A 19 -6.37 -11.80 2.14
C ILE A 19 -5.54 -11.86 0.85
N GLU A 20 -4.43 -12.61 0.85
CA GLU A 20 -3.51 -12.72 -0.28
C GLU A 20 -4.20 -13.25 -1.54
N LYS A 21 -5.07 -14.26 -1.44
CA LYS A 21 -5.84 -14.82 -2.57
C LYS A 21 -6.68 -13.78 -3.33
N THR A 22 -7.05 -12.68 -2.68
CA THR A 22 -7.85 -11.62 -3.32
C THR A 22 -7.02 -10.76 -4.26
N PHE A 23 -5.72 -10.60 -3.98
CA PHE A 23 -4.86 -9.65 -4.68
C PHE A 23 -3.72 -10.30 -5.45
N LEU A 24 -3.32 -11.52 -5.08
CA LEU A 24 -2.19 -12.24 -5.62
C LEU A 24 -2.65 -13.48 -6.41
N ALA A 25 -1.78 -13.95 -7.30
CA ALA A 25 -2.03 -15.21 -8.00
C ALA A 25 -2.04 -16.38 -6.99
N SER A 26 -2.82 -17.43 -7.30
CA SER A 26 -2.95 -18.60 -6.42
C SER A 26 -1.59 -19.20 -6.08
N GLY A 27 -1.29 -19.32 -4.78
CA GLY A 27 -0.03 -19.87 -4.26
C GLY A 27 1.13 -18.87 -4.15
N GLN A 28 0.92 -17.59 -4.51
CA GLN A 28 1.91 -16.54 -4.35
C GLN A 28 1.75 -15.82 -3.00
N LYS A 29 2.82 -15.71 -2.22
CA LYS A 29 2.81 -14.99 -0.94
C LYS A 29 3.23 -13.54 -1.10
N ILE A 30 2.83 -12.69 -0.17
CA ILE A 30 3.27 -11.29 -0.12
C ILE A 30 4.79 -11.18 -0.01
N THR A 31 5.42 -12.14 0.67
CA THR A 31 6.87 -12.21 0.86
C THR A 31 7.63 -12.53 -0.43
N ASP A 32 6.94 -13.05 -1.44
CA ASP A 32 7.55 -13.40 -2.72
C ASP A 32 7.58 -12.21 -3.69
N LEU A 33 6.94 -11.08 -3.31
CA LEU A 33 6.93 -9.88 -4.12
C LEU A 33 8.30 -9.18 -4.11
N PRO A 34 8.71 -8.57 -5.23
CA PRO A 34 9.97 -7.85 -5.32
C PRO A 34 9.99 -6.68 -4.34
N THR A 35 11.00 -6.65 -3.47
CA THR A 35 11.23 -5.58 -2.49
C THR A 35 12.10 -4.44 -3.05
N THR A 36 12.63 -4.61 -4.26
CA THR A 36 13.43 -3.60 -4.94
C THR A 36 12.53 -2.48 -5.48
N LEU A 37 12.89 -1.24 -5.20
CA LEU A 37 12.28 -0.09 -5.86
C LEU A 37 12.59 -0.15 -7.37
N ASP A 38 11.57 0.09 -8.19
CA ASP A 38 11.78 0.41 -9.60
C ASP A 38 12.66 1.67 -9.66
N ASN A 39 13.75 1.61 -10.45
CA ASN A 39 14.67 2.74 -10.64
C ASN A 39 14.00 3.99 -11.23
N ARG A 40 12.75 3.88 -11.69
CA ARG A 40 11.90 5.00 -12.12
C ARG A 40 11.24 5.73 -10.96
N VAL A 41 11.16 5.11 -9.79
CA VAL A 41 10.59 5.70 -8.59
C VAL A 41 11.69 6.51 -7.91
N PRO A 42 11.51 7.83 -7.77
CA PRO A 42 12.46 8.64 -7.03
C PRO A 42 12.63 8.10 -5.61
N PRO A 43 13.82 8.18 -5.00
CA PRO A 43 13.98 7.83 -3.59
C PRO A 43 12.93 8.58 -2.77
N GLN A 44 12.21 7.84 -1.92
CA GLN A 44 11.10 8.38 -1.13
C GLN A 44 11.57 9.65 -0.41
N GLY A 45 10.91 10.78 -0.69
CA GLY A 45 11.27 12.10 -0.16
C GLY A 45 11.87 13.09 -1.17
N SER A 46 12.15 12.70 -2.42
CA SER A 46 12.52 13.68 -3.45
C SER A 46 11.27 14.32 -4.07
N SER A 47 10.83 15.46 -3.53
CA SER A 47 9.96 16.38 -4.26
C SER A 47 10.74 16.93 -5.45
N LEU A 48 10.19 16.85 -6.67
CA LEU A 48 10.74 17.54 -7.84
C LEU A 48 10.56 19.05 -7.66
N LEU A 49 11.41 19.68 -6.84
CA LEU A 49 11.39 21.10 -6.54
C LEU A 49 11.79 21.97 -7.75
N ASP A 50 12.32 21.37 -8.82
CA ASP A 50 12.63 22.06 -10.08
C ASP A 50 11.39 22.55 -10.84
N ARG A 51 10.17 22.19 -10.40
CA ARG A 51 8.90 22.67 -10.95
C ARG A 51 8.21 23.74 -10.10
N ILE A 52 8.94 24.50 -9.28
CA ILE A 52 8.39 25.71 -8.67
C ILE A 52 8.42 26.81 -9.74
N ALA A 53 7.29 27.03 -10.42
CA ALA A 53 7.09 28.26 -11.17
C ALA A 53 7.10 29.43 -10.18
N ASN A 54 8.03 30.37 -10.35
CA ASN A 54 8.10 31.56 -9.51
C ASN A 54 6.91 32.47 -9.85
N LEU A 55 5.86 32.44 -9.02
CA LEU A 55 4.60 33.15 -9.24
C LEU A 55 4.77 34.68 -9.20
N ASP A 56 5.87 35.18 -8.60
CA ASP A 56 6.19 36.61 -8.58
C ASP A 56 6.48 37.19 -9.97
N THR A 57 6.87 36.33 -10.93
CA THR A 57 7.14 36.74 -12.32
C THR A 57 5.87 37.11 -13.11
N TYR A 58 4.68 36.74 -12.61
CA TYR A 58 3.39 36.93 -13.30
C TYR A 58 2.54 38.09 -12.76
N SER A 59 3.02 38.86 -11.78
CA SER A 59 2.36 40.09 -11.34
C SER A 59 2.95 41.28 -12.11
N LYS A 60 2.29 41.64 -13.22
CA LYS A 60 2.38 42.96 -13.86
C LYS A 60 1.06 43.70 -13.68
#